data_AF-A0A523MNM6-F1
#
_entry.id   AF-A0A523MNM6-F1
#
_cell.length_a   1.000
_cell.length_b   1.000
_cell.length_c   1.000
_cell.angle_alpha   90.00
_cell.angle_beta   90.00
_cell.angle_gamma   90.00
#
_symmetry.space_group_name_H-M   'P 1'
#
loop_
_entity.id
_entity.type
_entity.pdbx_description
1 polymer ?
#
loop_
_entity_poly.entity_id
_entity_poly.type
_entity_poly.pdbx_seq_one_letter_code
_entity_poly.pdbx_strand_id
1 'polypeptide(L)'
;MPTPALSFFPIPGIPEIEPGTDLAAVLIERIAAAGLTPEAGDIVAIAQKIVSKAEDRFIDLHDIEPSAQACALAYARDKDPRLAELILRESTRIVRDTPLVLIVEHRLGIVLANAGIDRSNVGG
;
A
#
# COMPACT_ATOMS: atom_id res chain seq x y z
N MET A 1 -16.98 36.70 4.97
CA MET A 1 -17.37 35.29 5.15
C MET A 1 -16.43 34.71 6.19
N PRO A 2 -16.89 33.92 7.16
CA PRO A 2 -15.96 33.23 8.07
C PRO A 2 -15.00 32.38 7.24
N THR A 3 -13.73 32.37 7.63
CA THR A 3 -12.70 31.52 7.01
C THR A 3 -13.11 30.06 7.21
N PRO A 4 -13.12 29.22 6.17
CA PRO A 4 -13.39 27.79 6.35
C PRO A 4 -12.34 27.21 7.32
N ALA A 5 -12.83 26.55 8.37
CA ALA A 5 -12.01 25.84 9.33
C ALA A 5 -11.87 24.38 8.87
N LEU A 6 -10.66 23.82 9.00
CA LEU A 6 -10.37 22.43 8.70
C LEU A 6 -9.99 21.70 9.99
N SER A 7 -10.61 20.55 10.21
CA SER A 7 -10.40 19.69 11.37
C SER A 7 -9.95 18.31 10.92
N PHE A 8 -9.09 17.67 11.72
CA PHE A 8 -8.60 16.31 11.47
C PHE A 8 -8.79 15.47 12.74
N PHE A 9 -9.36 14.29 12.58
CA PHE A 9 -9.63 13.38 13.70
C PHE A 9 -8.98 12.03 13.42
N PRO A 10 -8.03 11.58 14.26
CA PRO A 10 -7.54 10.21 14.17
C PRO A 10 -8.62 9.24 14.64
N ILE A 11 -8.65 8.04 14.06
CA ILE A 11 -9.52 6.95 14.51
C ILE A 11 -8.68 5.98 15.34
N PRO A 12 -8.73 6.04 16.68
CA PRO A 12 -7.94 5.17 17.55
C PRO A 12 -8.48 3.74 17.59
N GLY A 13 -7.64 2.81 18.01
CA GLY A 13 -8.06 1.44 18.33
C GLY A 13 -8.42 0.58 17.12
N ILE A 14 -7.98 0.94 15.91
CA ILE A 14 -8.04 0.03 14.75
C ILE A 14 -7.24 -1.23 15.11
N PRO A 15 -7.85 -2.42 15.05
CA PRO A 15 -7.15 -3.68 15.34
C PRO A 15 -6.12 -4.01 14.25
N GLU A 16 -5.31 -5.02 14.49
CA GLU A 16 -4.53 -5.63 13.40
C GLU A 16 -5.49 -6.19 12.35
N ILE A 17 -5.22 -5.88 11.08
CA ILE A 17 -6.08 -6.27 9.96
C ILE A 17 -5.52 -7.54 9.33
N GLU A 18 -6.37 -8.55 9.24
CA GLU A 18 -6.05 -9.85 8.67
C GLU A 18 -6.77 -10.07 7.32
N PRO A 19 -6.28 -11.00 6.48
CA PRO A 19 -6.98 -11.44 5.28
C PRO A 19 -8.47 -11.71 5.52
N GLY A 20 -9.34 -11.12 4.69
CA GLY A 20 -10.79 -11.28 4.77
C GLY A 20 -11.50 -10.40 5.82
N THR A 21 -10.77 -9.52 6.53
CA THR A 21 -11.40 -8.57 7.46
C THR A 21 -12.37 -7.64 6.72
N ASP A 22 -13.60 -7.52 7.23
CA ASP A 22 -14.53 -6.47 6.77
C ASP A 22 -14.06 -5.10 7.27
N LEU A 23 -13.24 -4.46 6.46
CA LEU A 23 -12.62 -3.18 6.80
C LEU A 23 -13.67 -2.07 6.99
N ALA A 24 -14.79 -2.12 6.27
CA ALA A 24 -15.85 -1.12 6.41
C ALA A 24 -16.53 -1.24 7.77
N ALA A 25 -16.90 -2.45 8.19
CA ALA A 25 -17.49 -2.70 9.50
C ALA A 25 -16.57 -2.25 10.64
N VAL A 26 -15.27 -2.58 10.56
CA VAL A 26 -14.27 -2.13 11.53
C VAL A 26 -14.19 -0.61 11.60
N LEU A 27 -14.11 0.08 10.45
CA LEU A 27 -14.01 1.54 10.44
C LEU A 27 -15.26 2.21 11.01
N ILE A 28 -16.46 1.73 10.66
CA ILE A 28 -17.73 2.24 11.17
C ILE A 28 -17.78 2.11 12.71
N GLU A 29 -17.42 0.93 13.23
CA GLU A 29 -17.40 0.69 14.68
C GLU A 29 -16.42 1.63 15.39
N ARG A 30 -15.21 1.81 14.84
CA ARG A 30 -14.16 2.60 15.48
C ARG A 30 -14.39 4.11 15.39
N ILE A 31 -15.00 4.59 14.30
CA ILE A 31 -15.47 5.97 14.19
C ILE A 31 -16.52 6.26 15.26
N ALA A 32 -17.51 5.37 15.43
CA ALA A 32 -18.53 5.52 16.45
C ALA A 32 -17.94 5.48 17.87
N ALA A 33 -17.02 4.55 18.15
CA ALA A 33 -16.32 4.45 19.44
C ALA A 33 -15.44 5.68 19.74
N ALA A 34 -14.95 6.38 18.71
CA ALA A 34 -14.24 7.65 18.86
C ALA A 34 -15.18 8.85 19.16
N GLY A 35 -16.49 8.63 19.23
CA GLY A 35 -17.49 9.69 19.43
C GLY A 35 -17.68 10.59 18.22
N LEU A 36 -17.28 10.13 17.03
CA LEU A 36 -17.39 10.89 15.79
C LEU A 36 -18.64 10.46 15.03
N THR A 37 -19.33 11.44 14.43
CA THR A 37 -20.47 11.20 13.54
C THR A 37 -20.17 11.88 12.21
N PRO A 38 -19.76 11.12 11.17
CA PRO A 38 -19.42 11.70 9.87
C PRO A 38 -20.60 12.46 9.26
N GLU A 39 -20.31 13.62 8.71
CA GLU A 39 -21.28 14.48 8.03
C GLU A 39 -21.09 14.45 6.51
N ALA A 40 -22.09 14.95 5.78
CA ALA A 40 -22.00 15.05 4.33
C ALA A 40 -20.87 16.02 3.93
N GLY A 41 -19.90 15.52 3.18
CA GLY A 41 -18.71 16.27 2.77
C GLY A 41 -17.45 15.93 3.56
N ASP A 42 -17.56 15.15 4.63
CA ASP A 42 -16.40 14.61 5.34
C ASP A 42 -15.62 13.62 4.47
N ILE A 43 -14.32 13.56 4.71
CA ILE A 43 -13.39 12.69 3.97
C ILE A 43 -12.80 11.67 4.95
N VAL A 44 -12.96 10.39 4.63
CA VAL A 44 -12.29 9.31 5.34
C VAL A 44 -11.01 8.95 4.57
N ALA A 45 -9.86 9.25 5.18
CA ALA A 45 -8.55 8.89 4.64
C ALA A 45 -8.09 7.54 5.22
N ILE A 46 -7.87 6.57 4.34
CA ILE A 46 -7.47 5.20 4.70
C ILE A 46 -6.09 4.94 4.11
N ALA A 47 -5.15 4.45 4.92
CA ALA A 47 -3.86 4.03 4.41
C ALA A 47 -4.01 2.74 3.59
N GLN A 48 -3.34 2.66 2.44
CA GLN A 48 -3.42 1.51 1.53
C GLN A 48 -3.11 0.16 2.21
N LYS A 49 -2.22 0.14 3.22
CA LYS A 49 -1.72 -1.10 3.83
C LYS A 49 -2.85 -1.93 4.44
N ILE A 50 -3.78 -1.32 5.17
CA ILE A 50 -4.89 -2.06 5.78
C ILE A 50 -5.89 -2.57 4.75
N VAL A 51 -6.04 -1.87 3.62
CA VAL A 51 -6.79 -2.36 2.46
C VAL A 51 -6.10 -3.59 1.87
N SER A 52 -4.78 -3.50 1.62
CA SER A 52 -3.99 -4.61 1.10
C SER A 52 -4.00 -5.84 2.02
N LYS A 53 -3.99 -5.66 3.34
CA LYS A 53 -4.09 -6.77 4.30
C LYS A 53 -5.46 -7.43 4.26
N ALA A 54 -6.54 -6.66 4.28
CA ALA A 54 -7.90 -7.18 4.19
C ALA A 54 -8.16 -7.94 2.87
N GLU A 55 -7.57 -7.46 1.77
CA GLU A 55 -7.63 -8.10 0.45
C GLU A 55 -6.67 -9.29 0.24
N ASP A 56 -5.95 -9.71 1.27
CA ASP A 56 -4.97 -10.80 1.19
C ASP A 56 -3.89 -10.59 0.12
N ARG A 57 -3.37 -9.37 0.01
CA ARG A 57 -2.32 -9.02 -0.98
C ARG A 57 -0.91 -9.41 -0.52
N PHE A 58 -0.79 -10.48 0.25
CA PHE A 58 0.49 -11.02 0.70
C PHE A 58 1.08 -11.92 -0.37
N ILE A 59 2.41 -11.92 -0.48
CA ILE A 59 3.15 -12.82 -1.36
C ILE A 59 4.41 -13.27 -0.61
N ASP A 60 4.61 -14.59 -0.54
CA ASP A 60 5.90 -15.14 -0.12
C ASP A 60 6.90 -15.01 -1.28
N LEU A 61 8.04 -14.39 -1.01
CA LEU A 61 9.11 -14.26 -2.00
C LEU A 61 9.70 -15.62 -2.38
N HIS A 62 9.57 -16.65 -1.55
CA HIS A 62 10.03 -18.01 -1.89
C HIS A 62 9.25 -18.63 -3.05
N ASP A 63 8.02 -18.19 -3.29
CA ASP A 63 7.17 -18.68 -4.38
C ASP A 63 7.39 -17.94 -5.70
N ILE A 64 8.33 -16.99 -5.74
CA ILE A 64 8.56 -16.13 -6.91
C ILE A 64 9.79 -16.59 -7.67
N GLU A 65 9.57 -17.05 -8.90
CA GLU A 65 10.61 -17.22 -9.91
C GLU A 65 10.84 -15.90 -10.66
N PRO A 66 12.04 -15.29 -10.57
CA PRO A 66 12.32 -14.01 -11.21
C PRO A 66 12.62 -14.15 -12.71
N SER A 67 12.09 -13.22 -13.51
CA SER A 67 12.43 -13.15 -14.94
C SER A 67 13.87 -12.67 -15.18
N ALA A 68 14.38 -12.91 -16.39
CA ALA A 68 15.70 -12.39 -16.80
C ALA A 68 15.79 -10.85 -16.66
N GLN A 69 14.69 -10.15 -16.95
CA GLN A 69 14.60 -8.69 -16.76
C GLN A 69 14.70 -8.31 -15.28
N ALA A 70 13.98 -9.02 -14.40
CA ALA A 70 14.04 -8.79 -12.96
C ALA A 70 15.46 -9.04 -12.41
N CYS A 71 16.12 -10.12 -12.85
CA CYS A 71 17.50 -10.43 -12.49
C CYS A 71 18.48 -9.32 -12.91
N ALA A 72 18.36 -8.81 -14.14
CA ALA A 72 19.22 -7.73 -14.61
C ALA A 72 19.04 -6.43 -13.79
N LEU A 73 17.79 -6.05 -13.51
CA LEU A 73 17.47 -4.88 -12.69
C LEU A 73 17.97 -5.03 -11.26
N ALA A 74 17.79 -6.21 -10.66
CA ALA A 74 18.21 -6.49 -9.30
C ALA A 74 19.73 -6.49 -9.13
N TYR A 75 20.47 -7.06 -10.10
CA TYR A 75 21.93 -7.07 -10.09
C TYR A 75 22.52 -5.66 -10.09
N ALA A 76 21.98 -4.76 -10.91
CA ALA A 76 22.43 -3.37 -10.96
C ALA A 76 22.24 -2.58 -9.64
N ARG A 77 21.51 -3.16 -8.68
CA ARG A 77 20.99 -2.49 -7.49
C ARG A 77 21.31 -3.22 -6.19
N ASP A 78 21.99 -4.37 -6.25
CA ASP A 78 22.20 -5.28 -5.11
C ASP A 78 20.89 -5.60 -4.36
N LYS A 79 19.85 -5.93 -5.13
CA LYS A 79 18.51 -6.25 -4.61
C LYS A 79 18.12 -7.69 -4.89
N ASP A 80 17.11 -8.16 -4.17
CA ASP A 80 16.49 -9.45 -4.44
C ASP A 80 15.74 -9.43 -5.80
N PRO A 81 16.10 -10.29 -6.77
CA PRO A 81 15.44 -10.35 -8.08
C PRO A 81 13.95 -10.69 -7.98
N ARG A 82 13.52 -11.37 -6.92
CA ARG A 82 12.12 -11.77 -6.71
C ARG A 82 11.25 -10.56 -6.36
N LEU A 83 11.80 -9.58 -5.64
CA LEU A 83 11.11 -8.30 -5.44
C LEU A 83 11.07 -7.48 -6.72
N ALA A 84 12.17 -7.43 -7.48
CA ALA A 84 12.17 -6.74 -8.77
C ALA A 84 11.09 -7.31 -9.69
N GLU A 85 10.93 -8.64 -9.71
CA GLU A 85 9.86 -9.33 -10.43
C GLU A 85 8.47 -8.87 -9.99
N LEU A 86 8.19 -8.85 -8.68
CA LEU A 86 6.89 -8.37 -8.19
C LEU A 86 6.61 -6.90 -8.55
N ILE A 87 7.63 -6.03 -8.46
CA ILE A 87 7.51 -4.64 -8.87
C ILE A 87 7.15 -4.57 -10.36
N LEU A 88 7.81 -5.34 -11.22
CA LEU A 88 7.50 -5.39 -12.64
C LEU A 88 6.08 -5.88 -12.92
N ARG A 89 5.61 -6.92 -12.22
CA ARG A 89 4.23 -7.45 -12.38
C ARG A 89 3.15 -6.43 -12.04
N GLU A 90 3.42 -5.54 -11.09
CA GLU A 90 2.51 -4.47 -10.69
C GLU A 90 2.68 -3.18 -11.53
N SER A 91 3.62 -3.16 -12.49
CA SER A 91 3.99 -1.97 -13.25
C SER A 91 3.67 -2.08 -14.75
N THR A 92 3.35 -0.96 -15.38
CA THR A 92 3.23 -0.85 -16.85
C THR A 92 4.55 -0.40 -17.49
N ARG A 93 5.30 0.46 -16.80
CA ARG A 93 6.64 0.90 -17.24
C ARG A 93 7.49 1.39 -16.08
N ILE A 94 8.81 1.34 -16.28
CA ILE A 94 9.77 2.01 -15.42
C ILE A 94 9.82 3.48 -15.81
N VAL A 95 9.58 4.37 -14.84
CA VAL A 95 9.67 5.83 -15.01
C VAL A 95 11.08 6.30 -14.73
N ARG A 96 11.69 5.78 -13.67
CA ARG A 96 13.06 6.08 -13.29
C ARG A 96 13.70 4.92 -12.56
N ASP A 97 14.90 4.58 -12.99
CA ASP A 97 15.79 3.68 -12.28
C ASP A 97 16.75 4.52 -11.41
N THR A 98 16.71 4.33 -10.09
CA THR A 98 17.60 4.99 -9.11
C THR A 98 18.26 3.95 -8.24
N PRO A 99 19.44 4.15 -7.64
CA PRO A 99 20.07 3.10 -6.81
C PRO A 99 19.14 2.55 -5.71
N LEU A 100 18.38 3.42 -5.03
CA LEU A 100 17.58 3.07 -3.85
C LEU A 100 16.19 2.50 -4.16
N VAL A 101 15.46 3.05 -5.14
CA VAL A 101 14.11 2.58 -5.53
C VAL A 101 13.90 2.52 -7.04
N LEU A 102 12.97 1.68 -7.50
CA LEU A 102 12.43 1.77 -8.85
C LEU A 102 11.25 2.73 -8.80
N ILE A 103 11.26 3.82 -9.56
CA ILE A 103 10.06 4.63 -9.75
C ILE A 103 9.37 4.09 -11.00
N VAL A 104 8.13 3.66 -10.83
CA VAL A 104 7.36 2.96 -11.86
C VAL A 104 5.98 3.56 -11.96
N GLU A 105 5.35 3.37 -13.12
CA GLU A 105 3.92 3.57 -13.26
C GLU A 105 3.24 2.25 -12.95
N HIS A 106 2.45 2.22 -11.87
CA HIS A 106 1.65 1.07 -11.47
C HIS A 106 0.58 0.77 -12.52
N ARG A 107 0.07 -0.47 -12.59
CA ARG A 107 -1.06 -0.86 -13.44
C ARG A 107 -2.35 -0.07 -13.20
N LEU A 108 -2.42 0.70 -12.11
CA LEU A 108 -3.51 1.62 -11.77
C LEU A 108 -3.27 3.06 -12.26
N GLY A 109 -2.18 3.33 -12.97
CA GLY A 109 -1.81 4.65 -13.49
C GLY A 109 -1.10 5.56 -12.49
N ILE A 110 -0.75 5.06 -11.30
CA ILE A 110 -0.09 5.82 -10.24
C ILE A 110 1.42 5.71 -10.41
N VAL A 111 2.14 6.84 -10.38
CA VAL A 111 3.60 6.84 -10.38
C VAL A 111 4.13 6.84 -8.94
N LEU A 112 4.82 5.77 -8.55
CA LEU A 112 5.33 5.60 -7.19
C LEU A 112 6.56 4.69 -7.13
N ALA A 113 7.23 4.70 -5.98
CA ALA A 113 8.36 3.82 -5.71
C ALA A 113 7.91 2.36 -5.55
N ASN A 114 8.67 1.43 -6.13
CA ASN A 114 8.54 -0.02 -6.02
C ASN A 114 7.11 -0.54 -6.24
N ALA A 115 6.34 0.11 -7.11
CA ALA A 115 4.93 -0.22 -7.37
C ALA A 115 4.04 -0.20 -6.11
N GLY A 116 4.44 0.49 -5.03
CA GLY A 116 3.71 0.50 -3.76
C GLY A 116 3.85 -0.77 -2.92
N ILE A 117 4.69 -1.72 -3.37
CA ILE A 117 5.00 -2.94 -2.63
C ILE A 117 5.82 -2.58 -1.40
N ASP A 118 5.36 -3.04 -0.25
CA ASP A 118 5.95 -2.79 1.05
C ASP A 118 6.39 -4.11 1.70
N ARG A 119 7.59 -4.11 2.31
CA ARG A 119 8.14 -5.22 3.09
C ARG A 119 8.11 -4.96 4.59
N SER A 120 7.76 -3.75 5.00
CA SER A 120 7.70 -3.36 6.42
C SER A 120 6.39 -3.83 7.04
N ASN A 121 6.46 -4.35 8.27
CA ASN A 121 5.31 -4.78 9.09
C ASN A 121 4.51 -5.97 8.50
N VAL A 122 5.20 -6.89 7.82
CA VAL A 122 4.70 -8.23 7.53
C VAL A 122 5.45 -9.21 8.46
N GLY A 123 4.72 -10.09 9.16
CA GLY A 123 5.33 -11.21 9.87
C GLY A 123 6.03 -12.10 8.84
N GLY A 124 7.25 -12.56 9.17
CA GLY A 124 8.12 -13.28 8.24
C GLY A 124 7.55 -14.59 7.70
#